data_AF-A0A7C5PCG3-F1
#
_entry.id   AF-A0A7C5PCG3-F1
#
_cell.length_a   1.000
_cell.length_b   1.000
_cell.length_c   1.000
_cell.angle_alpha   90.00
_cell.angle_beta   90.00
_cell.angle_gamma   90.00
#
_symmetry.space_group_name_H-M   'P 1'
#
loop_
_entity.id
_entity.type
_entity.pdbx_description
1 polymer ?
#
loop_
_entity_poly.entity_id
_entity_poly.type
_entity_poly.pdbx_seq_one_letter_code
_entity_poly.pdbx_strand_id
1 'polypeptide(L)'
;MKTLRVSDDVHQKLTALLGELMAQTSKMQTYQDAIEAMLHQSVILPPELLREVEEFVEKNRHKGYTRREEFIRQAIRFYLRWESEEYEYFEIPREKYEKLKKAIRALGLPYTTPWDFVEDQIDKVLEQYERYVEEAGETSRDHDS
;
A
#
# COMPACT_ATOMS: atom_id res chain seq x y z
N MET A 1 42.61 -13.17 -4.60
CA MET A 1 41.75 -12.33 -5.46
C MET A 1 40.92 -13.22 -6.36
N LYS A 2 39.61 -12.99 -6.43
CA LYS A 2 38.76 -13.53 -7.50
C LYS A 2 38.50 -12.38 -8.47
N THR A 3 38.72 -12.60 -9.76
CA THR A 3 38.51 -11.58 -10.79
C THR A 3 37.12 -11.76 -11.37
N LEU A 4 36.30 -10.72 -11.30
CA LEU A 4 34.95 -10.71 -11.87
C LEU A 4 34.98 -9.83 -13.12
N ARG A 5 34.63 -10.39 -14.28
CA ARG A 5 34.54 -9.64 -15.52
C ARG A 5 33.16 -9.01 -15.59
N VAL A 6 33.10 -7.69 -15.55
CA VAL A 6 31.87 -6.90 -15.68
C VAL A 6 31.83 -6.24 -17.04
N SER A 7 30.63 -6.10 -17.60
CA SER A 7 30.42 -5.28 -18.81
C SER A 7 30.50 -3.79 -18.46
N ASP A 8 30.68 -2.95 -19.49
CA ASP A 8 30.75 -1.50 -19.30
C ASP A 8 29.46 -0.92 -18.69
N ASP A 9 28.29 -1.46 -19.06
CA ASP A 9 26.99 -1.06 -18.48
C ASP A 9 26.92 -1.38 -16.97
N VAL A 10 27.36 -2.58 -16.58
CA VAL A 10 27.39 -2.98 -15.17
C VAL A 10 28.40 -2.13 -14.40
N HIS A 11 29.56 -1.85 -15.00
CA HIS A 11 30.55 -0.96 -14.41
C HIS A 11 29.97 0.44 -14.16
N GLN A 12 29.30 1.05 -15.16
CA GLN A 12 28.67 2.36 -15.01
C GLN A 12 27.63 2.39 -13.88
N LYS A 13 26.77 1.38 -13.79
CA LYS A 13 25.76 1.26 -12.71
C LYS A 13 26.42 1.13 -11.34
N LEU A 14 27.46 0.31 -11.23
CA LEU A 14 28.23 0.17 -9.98
C LEU A 14 28.94 1.48 -9.60
N THR A 15 29.48 2.24 -10.57
CA THR A 15 30.12 3.54 -10.31
C THR A 15 29.09 4.56 -9.79
N ALA A 16 27.90 4.59 -10.38
CA ALA A 16 26.82 5.48 -9.95
C ALA A 16 26.41 5.17 -8.49
N LEU A 17 26.16 3.90 -8.18
CA LEU A 17 25.83 3.47 -6.83
C LEU A 17 26.94 3.79 -5.82
N LEU A 18 28.20 3.62 -6.23
CA LEU A 18 29.35 3.98 -5.40
C LEU A 18 29.32 5.46 -5.02
N GLY A 19 29.04 6.35 -5.98
CA GLY A 19 28.87 7.78 -5.74
C GLY A 19 27.74 8.10 -4.77
N GLU A 20 26.60 7.42 -4.90
CA GLU A 20 25.46 7.57 -3.98
C GLU A 20 25.82 7.14 -2.56
N LEU A 21 26.48 5.99 -2.39
CA LEU A 21 26.92 5.50 -1.08
C LEU A 21 27.95 6.43 -0.43
N MET A 22 28.88 6.96 -1.22
CA MET A 22 29.84 7.95 -0.73
C MET A 22 29.15 9.23 -0.26
N ALA A 23 28.14 9.71 -0.99
CA ALA A 23 27.35 10.87 -0.61
C ALA A 23 26.54 10.61 0.67
N GLN A 24 25.92 9.43 0.82
CA GLN A 24 25.14 9.05 2.00
C GLN A 24 26.02 8.88 3.25
N THR A 25 27.20 8.27 3.09
CA THR A 25 28.05 7.90 4.23
C THR A 25 29.13 8.94 4.54
N SER A 26 29.35 9.92 3.66
CA SER A 26 30.49 10.86 3.69
C SER A 26 31.86 10.17 3.78
N LYS A 27 31.97 8.92 3.31
CA LYS A 27 33.18 8.11 3.38
C LYS A 27 33.53 7.57 2.00
N MET A 28 34.83 7.30 1.78
CA MET A 28 35.28 6.58 0.59
C MET A 28 34.72 5.15 0.63
N GLN A 29 34.17 4.70 -0.48
CA GLN A 29 33.59 3.37 -0.64
C GLN A 29 34.32 2.64 -1.76
N THR A 30 34.21 1.31 -1.78
CA THR A 30 34.73 0.45 -2.84
C THR A 30 33.61 -0.23 -3.61
N TYR A 31 33.93 -0.79 -4.78
CA TYR A 31 32.96 -1.64 -5.49
C TYR A 31 32.52 -2.85 -4.68
N GLN A 32 33.34 -3.34 -3.75
CA GLN A 32 32.93 -4.41 -2.86
C GLN A 32 31.81 -3.93 -1.92
N ASP A 33 31.96 -2.75 -1.32
CA ASP A 33 30.93 -2.16 -0.46
C ASP A 33 29.63 -1.89 -1.23
N ALA A 34 29.75 -1.45 -2.49
CA ALA A 34 28.59 -1.26 -3.38
C ALA A 34 27.87 -2.59 -3.68
N ILE A 35 28.61 -3.66 -3.99
CA ILE A 35 28.02 -4.99 -4.22
C ILE A 35 27.37 -5.53 -2.95
N GLU A 36 28.02 -5.36 -1.80
CA GLU A 36 27.49 -5.79 -0.50
C GLU A 36 26.20 -5.04 -0.15
N ALA A 37 26.18 -3.71 -0.34
CA ALA A 37 24.98 -2.90 -0.18
C ALA A 37 23.85 -3.36 -1.13
N MET A 38 24.15 -3.65 -2.40
CA MET A 38 23.15 -4.19 -3.33
C MET A 38 22.59 -5.51 -2.84
N LEU A 39 23.44 -6.44 -2.40
CA LEU A 39 23.00 -7.75 -1.92
C LEU A 39 22.14 -7.63 -0.66
N HIS A 40 22.50 -6.74 0.27
CA HIS A 40 21.74 -6.49 1.49
C HIS A 40 20.40 -5.79 1.26
N GLN A 41 20.34 -4.86 0.31
CA GLN A 41 19.12 -4.12 -0.03
C GLN A 41 18.22 -4.89 -1.00
N SER A 42 18.78 -5.85 -1.75
CA SER A 42 18.04 -6.64 -2.72
C SER A 42 17.18 -7.69 -2.04
N VAL A 43 15.92 -7.76 -2.44
CA VAL A 43 15.06 -8.91 -2.18
C VAL A 43 15.09 -9.80 -3.41
N ILE A 44 15.62 -11.01 -3.27
CA ILE A 44 15.62 -11.99 -4.35
C ILE A 44 14.27 -12.69 -4.35
N LEU A 45 13.47 -12.43 -5.38
CA LEU A 45 12.17 -13.08 -5.55
C LEU A 45 12.29 -14.33 -6.42
N PRO A 46 11.47 -15.37 -6.17
CA PRO A 46 11.40 -16.54 -7.04
C PRO A 46 11.07 -16.16 -8.48
N PRO A 47 11.72 -16.77 -9.49
CA PRO A 47 11.45 -16.49 -10.90
C PRO A 47 9.99 -16.67 -11.30
N GLU A 48 9.30 -17.63 -10.71
CA GLU A 48 7.90 -17.93 -10.97
C GLU A 48 6.99 -16.76 -10.57
N LEU A 49 7.26 -16.15 -9.41
CA LEU A 49 6.54 -14.98 -8.92
C LEU A 49 6.81 -13.76 -9.79
N LEU A 50 8.06 -13.54 -10.20
CA LEU A 50 8.41 -12.44 -11.11
C LEU A 50 7.66 -12.55 -12.43
N ARG A 51 7.59 -13.76 -13.00
CA ARG A 51 6.83 -14.03 -14.22
C ARG A 51 5.33 -13.76 -14.02
N GLU A 52 4.75 -14.20 -12.92
CA GLU A 52 3.34 -13.94 -12.62
C GLU A 52 3.04 -12.43 -12.52
N VAL A 53 3.91 -11.68 -11.84
CA VAL A 53 3.81 -10.22 -11.77
C VAL A 53 3.90 -9.58 -13.15
N GLU A 54 4.86 -10.01 -13.99
CA GLU A 54 5.01 -9.50 -15.35
C GLU A 54 3.76 -9.75 -16.20
N GLU A 55 3.24 -10.99 -16.18
CA GLU A 55 2.01 -11.33 -16.89
C GLU A 55 0.83 -10.50 -16.39
N PHE A 56 0.72 -10.28 -15.08
CA PHE A 56 -0.33 -9.45 -14.51
C PHE A 56 -0.23 -8.00 -14.99
N VAL A 57 0.96 -7.39 -14.90
CA VAL A 57 1.21 -6.00 -15.35
C VAL A 57 0.89 -5.87 -16.83
N GLU A 58 1.28 -6.83 -17.66
CA GLU A 58 1.01 -6.82 -19.09
C GLU A 58 -0.49 -6.92 -19.42
N LYS A 59 -1.22 -7.83 -18.76
CA LYS A 59 -2.67 -7.97 -18.90
C LYS A 59 -3.44 -6.74 -18.37
N ASN A 60 -2.85 -6.01 -17.43
CA ASN A 60 -3.49 -4.90 -16.72
C ASN A 60 -2.86 -3.52 -16.99
N ARG A 61 -2.19 -3.30 -18.13
CA ARG A 61 -1.57 -2.00 -18.48
C ARG A 61 -2.54 -0.81 -18.36
N HIS A 62 -3.83 -1.04 -18.59
CA HIS A 62 -4.88 -0.02 -18.42
C HIS A 62 -5.02 0.52 -16.99
N LYS A 63 -4.49 -0.17 -15.98
CA LYS A 63 -4.45 0.26 -14.58
C LYS A 63 -3.27 1.18 -14.25
N GLY A 64 -2.45 1.54 -15.24
CA GLY A 64 -1.34 2.48 -15.09
C GLY A 64 -0.01 1.85 -14.64
N TYR A 65 0.05 0.52 -14.49
CA TYR A 65 1.31 -0.18 -14.23
C TYR A 65 2.16 -0.23 -15.49
N THR A 66 3.39 0.29 -15.42
CA THR A 66 4.32 0.25 -16.56
C THR A 66 5.48 -0.70 -16.32
N ARG A 67 5.79 -1.01 -15.06
CA ARG A 67 6.94 -1.84 -14.66
C ARG A 67 6.61 -2.76 -13.48
N ARG A 68 7.29 -3.91 -13.41
CA ARG A 68 7.10 -4.92 -12.35
C ARG A 68 7.47 -4.35 -10.97
N GLU A 69 8.49 -3.51 -10.90
CA GLU A 69 9.00 -2.93 -9.66
C GLU A 69 7.98 -1.96 -9.03
N GLU A 70 7.23 -1.24 -9.87
CA GLU A 70 6.15 -0.35 -9.41
C GLU A 70 5.02 -1.15 -8.76
N PHE A 71 4.62 -2.24 -9.41
CA PHE A 71 3.60 -3.15 -8.90
C PHE A 71 4.02 -3.78 -7.56
N ILE A 72 5.23 -4.36 -7.50
CA ILE A 72 5.76 -4.99 -6.27
C ILE A 72 5.83 -3.97 -5.13
N ARG A 73 6.33 -2.76 -5.40
CA ARG A 73 6.40 -1.69 -4.39
C ARG A 73 5.02 -1.32 -3.87
N GLN A 74 4.02 -1.21 -4.74
CA GLN A 74 2.66 -0.88 -4.32
C GLN A 74 2.03 -2.02 -3.51
N ALA A 75 2.22 -3.28 -3.94
CA ALA A 75 1.74 -4.45 -3.24
C ALA A 75 2.31 -4.54 -1.82
N ILE A 76 3.62 -4.37 -1.66
CA ILE A 76 4.26 -4.37 -0.33
C ILE A 76 3.75 -3.22 0.53
N ARG A 77 3.62 -2.00 -0.01
CA ARG A 77 3.06 -0.87 0.75
C ARG A 77 1.63 -1.09 1.19
N PHE A 78 0.81 -1.72 0.33
CA PHE A 78 -0.55 -2.07 0.69
C PHE A 78 -0.55 -3.10 1.82
N TYR A 79 0.26 -4.14 1.72
CA TYR A 79 0.37 -5.17 2.75
C TYR A 79 0.88 -4.60 4.09
N LEU A 80 1.88 -3.71 4.08
CA LEU A 80 2.35 -3.06 5.30
C LEU A 80 1.28 -2.18 5.97
N ARG A 81 0.43 -1.49 5.20
CA ARG A 81 -0.71 -0.74 5.75
C ARG A 81 -1.82 -1.63 6.28
N TRP A 82 -2.01 -2.79 5.63
CA TRP A 82 -2.93 -3.81 6.12
C TRP A 82 -2.49 -4.34 7.48
N GLU A 83 -1.21 -4.66 7.61
CA GLU A 83 -0.64 -5.21 8.86
C GLU A 83 -0.39 -4.15 9.94
N SER A 84 -0.45 -2.84 9.63
CA SER A 84 -0.18 -1.79 10.62
C SER A 84 -1.34 -1.51 11.57
N GLU A 85 -2.48 -2.21 11.43
CA GLU A 85 -3.72 -2.03 12.23
C GLU A 85 -4.26 -0.59 12.23
N GLU A 86 -3.76 0.29 11.36
CA GLU A 86 -4.20 1.69 11.26
C GLU A 86 -5.57 1.78 10.59
N TYR A 87 -5.91 0.80 9.75
CA TYR A 87 -7.19 0.70 9.05
C TYR A 87 -7.71 -0.72 9.12
N GLU A 88 -8.99 -0.86 9.48
CA GLU A 88 -9.73 -2.08 9.28
C GLU A 88 -10.33 -2.10 7.87
N TYR A 89 -10.16 -3.21 7.18
CA TYR A 89 -10.60 -3.38 5.81
C TYR A 89 -11.67 -4.47 5.76
N PHE A 90 -12.85 -4.12 5.25
CA PHE A 90 -13.91 -5.09 4.97
C PHE A 90 -14.00 -5.36 3.47
N GLU A 91 -14.05 -6.64 3.10
CA GLU A 91 -14.24 -7.03 1.71
C GLU A 91 -15.72 -6.99 1.33
N ILE A 92 -16.05 -6.23 0.29
CA ILE A 92 -17.36 -6.29 -0.36
C ILE A 92 -17.23 -7.05 -1.68
N PRO A 93 -17.97 -8.15 -1.88
CA PRO A 93 -18.01 -8.83 -3.16
C PRO A 93 -18.37 -7.86 -4.28
N ARG A 94 -17.61 -7.91 -5.39
CA ARG A 94 -17.77 -6.95 -6.50
C ARG A 94 -19.20 -6.85 -7.01
N GLU A 95 -19.90 -7.98 -7.07
CA GLU A 95 -21.31 -8.03 -7.47
C GLU A 95 -22.20 -7.20 -6.55
N LYS A 96 -22.03 -7.31 -5.23
CA LYS A 96 -22.79 -6.53 -4.25
C LYS A 96 -22.46 -5.05 -4.36
N TYR A 97 -21.18 -4.70 -4.50
CA TYR A 97 -20.74 -3.32 -4.68
C TYR A 97 -21.40 -2.66 -5.90
N GLU A 98 -21.42 -3.35 -7.04
CA GLU A 98 -22.04 -2.82 -8.27
C GLU A 98 -23.56 -2.75 -8.17
N LYS A 99 -24.21 -3.73 -7.52
CA LYS A 99 -25.66 -3.67 -7.25
C LYS A 99 -26.01 -2.48 -6.35
N LEU A 100 -25.25 -2.25 -5.28
CA LEU A 100 -25.43 -1.11 -4.38
C LEU A 100 -25.24 0.22 -5.13
N LYS A 101 -24.20 0.32 -5.98
CA LYS A 101 -23.98 1.49 -6.83
C LYS A 101 -25.17 1.78 -7.75
N LYS A 102 -25.77 0.76 -8.35
CA LYS A 102 -26.97 0.90 -9.18
C LYS A 102 -28.18 1.32 -8.35
N ALA A 103 -28.36 0.72 -7.17
CA ALA A 103 -29.46 1.05 -6.26
C ALA A 103 -29.41 2.50 -5.79
N ILE A 104 -28.24 2.98 -5.35
CA ILE A 104 -28.01 4.38 -4.95
C ILE A 104 -28.50 5.35 -6.04
N ARG A 105 -28.10 5.11 -7.30
CA ARG A 105 -28.51 5.95 -8.43
C ARG A 105 -29.99 5.84 -8.74
N ALA A 106 -30.52 4.62 -8.79
CA ALA A 106 -31.91 4.36 -9.16
C ALA A 106 -32.91 4.91 -8.13
N LEU A 107 -32.53 4.91 -6.86
CA LEU A 107 -33.34 5.41 -5.74
C LEU A 107 -33.11 6.91 -5.48
N GLY A 108 -32.21 7.56 -6.21
CA GLY A 108 -31.90 8.99 -6.03
C GLY A 108 -31.35 9.31 -4.64
N LEU A 109 -30.59 8.39 -4.04
CA LEU A 109 -30.00 8.61 -2.72
C LEU A 109 -28.91 9.70 -2.78
N PRO A 110 -28.66 10.43 -1.68
CA PRO A 110 -27.71 11.54 -1.64
C PRO A 110 -26.23 11.08 -1.60
N TYR A 111 -25.89 9.96 -2.23
CA TYR A 111 -24.54 9.38 -2.23
C TYR A 111 -24.04 9.23 -3.66
N THR A 112 -22.75 9.52 -3.89
CA THR A 112 -22.15 9.41 -5.22
C THR A 112 -21.60 8.01 -5.46
N THR A 113 -21.08 7.40 -4.41
CA THR A 113 -20.49 6.06 -4.44
C THR A 113 -21.03 5.19 -3.30
N PRO A 114 -20.92 3.85 -3.43
CA PRO A 114 -21.16 2.95 -2.30
C PRO A 114 -20.26 3.21 -1.10
N TRP A 115 -19.08 3.82 -1.29
CA TRP A 115 -18.18 4.16 -0.20
C TRP A 115 -18.78 5.29 0.65
N ASP A 116 -19.22 6.39 0.03
CA ASP A 116 -19.84 7.52 0.72
C ASP A 116 -21.07 7.06 1.53
N PHE A 117 -21.84 6.11 0.98
CA PHE A 117 -22.95 5.49 1.70
C PHE A 117 -22.49 4.77 2.97
N VAL A 118 -21.45 3.94 2.87
CA VAL A 118 -20.95 3.18 4.03
C VAL A 118 -20.37 4.11 5.09
N GLU A 119 -19.59 5.11 4.68
CA GLU A 119 -19.00 6.11 5.58
C GLU A 119 -20.08 6.86 6.36
N ASP A 120 -21.11 7.39 5.68
CA ASP A 120 -22.24 8.05 6.34
C ASP A 120 -23.04 7.13 7.27
N GLN A 121 -23.19 5.84 6.93
CA GLN A 121 -23.82 4.88 7.85
C GLN A 121 -22.98 4.62 9.10
N ILE A 122 -21.65 4.59 8.97
CA ILE A 122 -20.74 4.47 10.11
C ILE A 122 -20.90 5.68 11.00
N ASP A 123 -20.78 6.89 10.45
CA ASP A 123 -20.87 8.15 11.20
C ASP A 123 -22.19 8.28 11.94
N LYS A 124 -23.32 7.98 11.27
CA LYS A 124 -24.65 8.02 11.89
C LYS A 124 -24.79 7.08 13.08
N VAL A 125 -24.22 5.88 12.99
CA VAL A 125 -24.26 4.91 14.09
C VAL A 125 -23.38 5.37 15.24
N LEU A 126 -22.21 5.93 14.96
CA LEU A 126 -21.32 6.48 15.98
C LEU A 126 -21.95 7.69 16.69
N GLU A 127 -22.54 8.63 15.96
CA GLU A 127 -23.26 9.77 16.54
C GLU A 127 -24.46 9.34 17.41
N GLN A 128 -25.15 8.26 17.02
CA GLN A 128 -26.22 7.69 17.85
C GLN A 128 -25.67 7.09 19.15
N TYR A 129 -24.54 6.40 19.06
CA TYR A 129 -23.88 5.82 20.22
C TYR A 129 -23.34 6.88 21.18
N GLU A 130 -22.73 7.96 20.65
CA GLU A 130 -22.25 9.09 21.45
C GLU A 130 -23.38 9.73 22.24
N ARG A 131 -24.51 10.04 21.59
CA ARG A 131 -25.71 10.58 22.27
C ARG A 131 -26.24 9.64 23.36
N TYR A 132 -26.30 8.33 23.07
CA TYR A 132 -26.73 7.35 24.07
C TYR A 132 -25.81 7.35 25.30
N VAL A 133 -24.50 7.45 25.11
CA VAL A 133 -23.53 7.51 26.21
C VAL A 133 -23.66 8.82 27.01
N GLU A 134 -23.91 9.95 26.35
CA GLU A 134 -24.17 11.24 27.01
C GLU A 134 -25.43 11.20 27.87
N GLU A 135 -26.55 10.75 27.31
CA GLU A 135 -27.83 10.62 28.03
C GLU A 135 -27.73 9.64 29.21
N ALA A 136 -27.02 8.52 29.05
CA ALA A 136 -26.77 7.57 30.12
C ALA A 136 -25.84 8.15 31.21
N GLY A 137 -24.86 8.97 30.82
CA GLY A 137 -23.92 9.65 31.72
C GLY A 137 -24.55 10.80 32.53
N GLU A 138 -25.45 11.57 31.93
CA GLU A 138 -26.24 12.62 32.60
C GLU A 138 -27.22 12.02 33.62
N THR A 139 -27.89 10.91 33.27
CA THR A 139 -28.79 10.20 34.19
C THR A 139 -28.08 9.71 35.46
N SER A 140 -26.78 9.38 35.38
CA SER A 140 -25.96 9.04 36.56
C SER A 140 -25.46 10.22 37.38
N ARG A 141 -25.44 11.46 36.86
CA ARG A 141 -25.04 12.67 37.62
C ARG A 141 -26.21 13.30 38.38
N ASP A 142 -27.43 13.18 37.86
CA ASP A 142 -28.65 13.68 38.50
C ASP A 142 -29.16 12.80 39.67
N HIS A 143 -28.55 11.63 39.91
CA HIS A 143 -28.82 10.79 41.08
C HIS A 143 -27.83 10.94 42.23
N ASP A 144 -26.74 11.70 42.04
CA ASP A 144 -25.71 11.98 43.05
C ASP A 144 -25.73 13.44 43.57
N SER A 145 -26.77 14.21 43.24
CA SER A 145 -27.03 15.57 43.76
C SER A 145 -28.31 15.63 44.59
#